data_AF-A0A381UA65-F1
#
_entry.id   AF-A0A381UA65-F1
#
_cell.length_a   1.000
_cell.length_b   1.000
_cell.length_c   1.000
_cell.angle_alpha   90.00
_cell.angle_beta   90.00
_cell.angle_gamma   90.00
#
_symmetry.space_group_name_H-M   'P 1'
#
loop_
_entity.id
_entity.type
_entity.pdbx_description
1 polymer ?
#
loop_
_entity_poly.entity_id
_entity_poly.type
_entity_poly.pdbx_seq_one_letter_code
_entity_poly.pdbx_strand_id
1 'polypeptide(L)'
;VVGSPDTMNPKSAGVALQQVYLERGEFPLWEPWSFSGMPTAEAFTFISHLYFPATILNLLFIKGILAQLLHLLFAGIGGYILLRSLNLSYYSSILGGCAFMITPFMVTMIIFGHGSQMMTAAYIPWIMCLTIRVLQRPILFNVGLLAIFMGLQLQRAHVQIAYYTWMLAGSYVLFTLVSTYKVPEERKTSIYGFGGFAIAALLGIGIALVIYLPSLEYTPFSIRGGGVSGGADYNYATSWSFSPKELLTFIIPSAMGFGGQTYWGNMPFTDYP
;
A
#
# COMPACT_ATOMS: atom_id res chain seq x y z
N VAL A 1 20.63 14.07 -14.10
CA VAL A 1 19.84 12.88 -13.73
C VAL A 1 18.56 12.93 -14.54
N VAL A 2 18.25 11.89 -15.32
CA VAL A 2 17.01 11.80 -16.10
C VAL A 2 15.95 11.14 -15.22
N GLY A 3 14.77 11.73 -15.12
CA GLY A 3 13.65 11.22 -14.33
C GLY A 3 12.47 12.18 -14.38
N SER A 4 11.26 11.68 -14.14
CA SER A 4 10.07 12.55 -14.04
C SER A 4 10.24 13.56 -12.90
N PRO A 5 9.57 14.73 -12.95
CA PRO A 5 9.52 15.67 -11.83
C PRO A 5 9.14 14.96 -10.51
N ASP A 6 8.21 14.02 -10.58
CA ASP A 6 7.73 13.21 -9.45
C ASP A 6 8.77 12.24 -8.87
N THR A 7 9.81 11.91 -9.64
CA THR A 7 10.97 11.15 -9.13
C THR A 7 12.02 12.08 -8.56
N MET A 8 12.27 13.20 -9.26
CA MET A 8 13.40 14.08 -8.98
C MET A 8 13.18 14.94 -7.74
N ASN A 9 12.00 15.52 -7.58
CA ASN A 9 11.66 16.43 -6.48
C ASN A 9 11.74 15.76 -5.09
N PRO A 10 11.05 14.62 -4.84
CA PRO A 10 11.18 13.95 -3.54
C PRO A 10 12.58 13.38 -3.30
N LYS A 11 13.32 13.05 -4.37
CA LYS A 11 14.70 12.57 -4.26
C LYS A 11 15.64 13.68 -3.80
N SER A 12 15.50 14.92 -4.29
CA SER A 12 16.31 16.05 -3.82
C SER A 12 16.07 16.35 -2.34
N ALA A 13 14.80 16.39 -1.91
CA ALA A 13 14.44 16.56 -0.50
C ALA A 13 15.03 15.43 0.36
N GLY A 14 14.91 14.18 -0.11
CA GLY A 14 15.48 13.01 0.56
C GLY A 14 17.01 13.07 0.71
N VAL A 15 17.75 13.59 -0.27
CA VAL A 15 19.20 13.77 -0.17
C VAL A 15 19.57 14.82 0.87
N ALA A 16 18.88 15.96 0.90
CA ALA A 16 19.10 17.01 1.90
C ALA A 16 18.80 16.51 3.32
N LEU A 17 17.67 15.85 3.52
CA LEU A 17 17.29 15.25 4.81
C LEU A 17 18.28 14.15 5.23
N GLN A 18 18.78 13.35 4.28
CA GLN A 18 19.81 12.35 4.56
C GLN A 18 21.11 12.99 5.06
N GLN A 19 21.50 14.14 4.50
CA GLN A 19 22.69 14.86 4.95
C GLN A 19 22.49 15.38 6.38
N VAL A 20 21.35 16.01 6.68
CA VAL A 20 21.02 16.47 8.04
C VAL A 20 21.04 15.31 9.05
N TYR A 21 20.48 14.16 8.67
CA TYR A 21 20.49 12.95 9.50
C TYR A 21 21.91 12.48 9.82
N LEU A 22 22.81 12.49 8.83
CA LEU A 22 24.21 12.08 9.03
C LEU A 22 25.00 13.09 9.86
N GLU A 23 24.73 14.39 9.73
CA GLU A 23 25.41 15.44 10.48
C GLU A 23 24.97 15.50 11.94
N ARG A 24 23.67 15.33 12.22
CA ARG A 24 23.11 15.45 13.58
C ARG A 24 23.01 14.13 14.32
N GLY A 25 23.00 12.99 13.61
CA GLY A 25 22.77 11.67 14.21
C GLY A 25 21.33 11.45 14.69
N GLU A 26 20.41 12.37 14.38
CA GLU A 26 19.01 12.34 14.80
C GLU A 26 18.09 12.43 13.59
N PHE A 27 16.89 11.83 13.70
CA PHE A 27 15.88 11.91 12.65
C PHE A 27 15.46 13.37 12.41
N PRO A 28 15.60 13.92 11.19
CA PRO A 28 15.28 15.31 10.93
C PRO A 28 13.76 15.50 11.01
N LEU A 29 13.29 16.36 11.91
CA LEU A 29 11.85 16.64 12.12
C LEU A 29 11.30 17.78 11.25
N TRP A 30 12.18 18.60 10.67
CA TRP A 30 11.79 19.81 9.92
C TRP A 30 12.55 19.93 8.60
N GLU A 31 11.83 20.33 7.55
CA GLU A 31 12.31 20.53 6.20
C GLU A 31 12.13 22.01 5.79
N PRO A 32 13.18 22.86 5.84
CA PRO A 32 13.03 24.31 5.62
C PRO A 32 12.91 24.71 4.13
N TRP A 33 13.26 23.84 3.20
CA TRP A 33 13.32 24.17 1.76
C TRP A 33 12.01 23.94 1.00
N SER A 34 11.04 23.25 1.60
CA SER A 34 9.73 22.98 0.99
C SER A 34 8.67 23.89 1.60
N PHE A 35 7.97 24.67 0.77
CA PHE A 35 6.88 25.59 1.17
C PHE A 35 7.23 26.57 2.31
N SER A 36 8.47 27.05 2.38
CA SER A 36 9.00 27.87 3.50
C SER A 36 9.13 27.13 4.83
N GLY A 37 8.99 25.81 4.84
CA GLY A 37 9.10 24.96 6.02
C GLY A 37 7.91 24.02 6.16
N MET A 38 8.20 22.73 6.31
CA MET A 38 7.20 21.72 6.65
C MET A 38 7.81 20.64 7.55
N PRO A 39 7.00 19.96 8.38
CA PRO A 39 7.47 18.82 9.15
C PRO A 39 7.74 17.61 8.23
N THR A 40 8.59 16.67 8.67
CA THR A 40 9.03 15.54 7.83
C THR A 40 8.11 14.33 7.94
N ALA A 41 8.18 13.57 9.04
CA ALA A 41 7.44 12.32 9.23
C ALA A 41 5.93 12.55 9.20
N GLU A 42 5.49 13.65 9.80
CA GLU A 42 4.12 14.16 9.85
C GLU A 42 3.53 14.42 8.46
N ALA A 43 4.37 14.84 7.51
CA ALA A 43 3.98 15.07 6.12
C ALA A 43 4.33 13.90 5.19
N PHE A 44 4.68 12.74 5.76
CA PHE A 44 5.12 11.54 5.05
C PHE A 44 6.41 11.71 4.22
N THR A 45 7.25 12.69 4.55
CA THR A 45 8.58 12.83 3.96
C THR A 45 9.62 12.02 4.74
N PHE A 46 10.61 11.45 4.05
CA PHE A 46 11.75 10.73 4.67
C PHE A 46 11.38 9.48 5.51
N ILE A 47 10.16 8.96 5.32
CA ILE A 47 9.59 7.78 6.00
C ILE A 47 10.34 6.46 5.76
N SER A 48 11.26 6.39 4.78
CA SER A 48 11.96 5.14 4.45
C SER A 48 12.84 4.62 5.60
N HIS A 49 13.28 5.50 6.51
CA HIS A 49 14.01 5.11 7.73
C HIS A 49 13.10 4.56 8.83
N LEU A 50 11.79 4.83 8.76
CA LEU A 50 10.78 4.31 9.70
C LEU A 50 10.18 2.97 9.24
N TYR A 51 10.60 2.48 8.07
CA TYR A 51 10.18 1.19 7.52
C TYR A 51 11.17 0.10 7.92
N PHE A 52 10.77 -0.82 8.80
CA PHE A 52 11.70 -1.80 9.38
C PHE A 52 12.46 -2.67 8.37
N PRO A 53 11.84 -3.16 7.28
CA PRO A 53 12.56 -3.91 6.25
C PRO A 53 13.62 -3.06 5.53
N ALA A 54 13.48 -1.73 5.44
CA ALA A 54 14.55 -0.90 4.89
C ALA A 54 15.82 -0.95 5.75
N THR A 55 15.71 -1.06 7.08
CA THR A 55 16.89 -1.23 7.96
C THR A 55 17.68 -2.47 7.60
N ILE A 56 16.99 -3.60 7.38
CA ILE A 56 17.61 -4.87 6.97
C ILE A 56 18.23 -4.75 5.58
N LEU A 57 17.49 -4.18 4.62
CA LEU A 57 17.99 -4.00 3.26
C LEU A 57 19.21 -3.07 3.21
N ASN A 58 19.20 -2.00 4.02
CA ASN A 58 20.32 -1.07 4.14
C ASN A 58 21.58 -1.75 4.71
N LEU A 59 21.43 -2.64 5.70
CA LEU A 59 22.53 -3.44 6.24
C LEU A 59 23.15 -4.37 5.19
N LEU A 60 22.33 -4.87 4.25
CA LEU A 60 22.77 -5.68 3.12
C LEU A 60 23.26 -4.85 1.92
N PHE A 61 23.37 -3.52 2.06
CA PHE A 61 23.73 -2.59 1.00
C PHE A 61 22.76 -2.58 -0.20
N ILE A 62 21.51 -3.00 0.01
CA ILE A 62 20.45 -3.07 -1.00
C ILE A 62 19.61 -1.79 -0.94
N LYS A 63 19.75 -0.92 -1.95
CA LYS A 63 19.11 0.40 -1.98
C LYS A 63 18.47 0.71 -3.34
N GLY A 64 17.58 1.70 -3.36
CA GLY A 64 16.98 2.24 -4.59
C GLY A 64 16.22 1.19 -5.39
N ILE A 65 16.51 1.09 -6.69
CA ILE A 65 15.83 0.18 -7.61
C ILE A 65 15.96 -1.29 -7.21
N LEU A 66 17.10 -1.70 -6.64
CA LEU A 66 17.29 -3.09 -6.23
C LEU A 66 16.33 -3.49 -5.10
N ALA A 67 16.11 -2.59 -4.13
CA ALA A 67 15.12 -2.80 -3.08
C ALA A 67 13.70 -2.92 -3.65
N GLN A 68 13.35 -2.13 -4.66
CA GLN A 68 12.07 -2.22 -5.35
C GLN A 68 11.92 -3.55 -6.12
N LEU A 69 12.96 -3.98 -6.84
CA LEU A 69 12.96 -5.27 -7.55
C LEU A 69 12.82 -6.47 -6.59
N LEU A 70 13.41 -6.40 -5.40
CA LEU A 70 13.18 -7.43 -4.38
C LEU A 70 11.76 -7.44 -3.85
N HIS A 71 11.10 -6.29 -3.70
CA HIS A 71 9.68 -6.25 -3.35
C HIS A 71 8.81 -6.80 -4.49
N LEU A 72 9.20 -6.56 -5.74
CA LEU A 72 8.52 -7.15 -6.89
C LEU A 72 8.64 -8.68 -6.89
N LEU A 73 9.84 -9.22 -6.65
CA LEU A 73 10.05 -10.65 -6.49
C LEU A 73 9.26 -11.21 -5.31
N PHE A 74 9.26 -10.50 -4.19
CA PHE A 74 8.47 -10.83 -3.01
C PHE A 74 6.96 -10.88 -3.31
N ALA A 75 6.45 -9.97 -4.14
CA ALA A 75 5.07 -9.97 -4.60
C ALA A 75 4.74 -11.25 -5.40
N GLY A 76 5.62 -11.66 -6.32
CA GLY A 76 5.44 -12.86 -7.12
C GLY A 76 5.49 -14.16 -6.32
N ILE A 77 6.46 -14.25 -5.39
CA ILE A 77 6.55 -15.38 -4.46
C ILE A 77 5.28 -15.46 -3.60
N GLY A 78 4.80 -14.32 -3.09
CA GLY A 78 3.55 -14.26 -2.37
C GLY A 78 2.37 -14.74 -3.20
N GLY A 79 2.28 -14.31 -4.46
CA GLY A 79 1.26 -14.76 -5.40
C GLY A 79 1.30 -16.27 -5.63
N TYR A 80 2.48 -16.83 -5.85
CA TYR A 80 2.69 -18.28 -5.95
C TYR A 80 2.20 -19.01 -4.68
N ILE A 81 2.60 -18.55 -3.49
CA ILE A 81 2.22 -19.18 -2.22
C ILE A 81 0.71 -19.10 -1.97
N LEU A 82 0.09 -17.96 -2.29
CA LEU A 82 -1.36 -17.78 -2.21
C LEU A 82 -2.07 -18.81 -3.10
N LEU A 83 -1.68 -18.92 -4.37
CA LEU A 83 -2.31 -19.85 -5.31
C LEU A 83 -2.11 -21.32 -4.90
N ARG A 84 -0.93 -21.66 -4.36
CA ARG A 84 -0.68 -22.98 -3.77
C ARG A 84 -1.54 -23.24 -2.54
N SER A 85 -1.82 -22.23 -1.72
CA SER A 85 -2.73 -22.36 -0.56
C SER A 85 -4.18 -22.60 -0.97
N LEU A 86 -4.56 -22.22 -2.19
CA LEU A 86 -5.85 -22.49 -2.82
C LEU A 86 -5.87 -23.83 -3.60
N ASN A 87 -4.86 -24.69 -3.39
CA ASN A 87 -4.73 -26.01 -4.04
C ASN A 87 -4.61 -25.98 -5.57
N LEU A 88 -4.16 -24.86 -6.16
CA LEU A 88 -3.91 -24.78 -7.61
C LEU A 88 -2.61 -25.51 -8.00
N SER A 89 -2.51 -25.93 -9.26
CA SER A 89 -1.33 -26.65 -9.77
C SER A 89 -0.04 -25.81 -9.67
N TYR A 90 1.11 -26.49 -9.67
CA TYR A 90 2.43 -25.84 -9.61
C TYR A 90 2.62 -24.83 -10.75
N TYR A 91 2.33 -25.24 -11.99
CA TYR A 91 2.48 -24.40 -13.18
C TYR A 91 1.51 -23.21 -13.15
N SER A 92 0.25 -23.43 -12.79
CA SER A 92 -0.73 -22.34 -12.66
C SER A 92 -0.32 -21.32 -11.59
N SER A 93 0.26 -21.79 -10.49
CA SER A 93 0.71 -20.92 -9.39
C SER A 93 1.91 -20.07 -9.78
N ILE A 94 2.87 -20.63 -10.55
CA ILE A 94 3.99 -19.87 -11.08
C ILE A 94 3.50 -18.81 -12.06
N LEU A 95 2.67 -19.21 -13.02
CA LEU A 95 2.12 -18.29 -14.01
C LEU A 95 1.34 -17.16 -13.35
N GLY A 96 0.49 -17.46 -12.36
CA GLY A 96 -0.26 -16.45 -11.64
C GLY A 96 0.61 -15.52 -10.77
N GLY A 97 1.63 -16.05 -10.11
CA GLY A 97 2.61 -15.24 -9.37
C GLY A 97 3.38 -14.29 -10.28
N CYS A 98 3.87 -14.80 -11.42
CA CYS A 98 4.53 -14.00 -12.44
C CYS A 98 3.57 -12.96 -13.06
N ALA A 99 2.33 -13.34 -13.35
CA ALA A 99 1.31 -12.44 -13.88
C ALA A 99 1.07 -11.26 -12.93
N PHE A 100 1.01 -11.50 -11.61
CA PHE A 100 0.88 -10.45 -10.61
C PHE A 100 2.06 -9.46 -10.64
N MET A 101 3.30 -9.96 -10.74
CA MET A 101 4.51 -9.13 -10.81
C MET A 101 4.52 -8.20 -12.02
N ILE A 102 4.04 -8.68 -13.17
CA ILE A 102 4.10 -7.92 -14.44
C ILE A 102 2.82 -7.14 -14.73
N THR A 103 1.88 -7.07 -13.77
CA THR A 103 0.68 -6.25 -13.94
C THR A 103 1.07 -4.80 -14.26
N PRO A 104 0.31 -4.10 -15.12
CA PRO A 104 0.61 -2.73 -15.51
C PRO A 104 0.84 -1.81 -14.30
N PHE A 105 0.04 -1.95 -13.24
CA PHE A 105 0.22 -1.20 -12.00
C PHE A 105 1.60 -1.40 -11.36
N MET A 106 2.06 -2.66 -11.20
CA MET A 106 3.35 -2.94 -10.57
C MET A 106 4.52 -2.35 -11.36
N VAL A 107 4.47 -2.45 -12.70
CA VAL A 107 5.54 -1.98 -13.58
C VAL A 107 5.55 -0.45 -13.68
N THR A 108 4.40 0.17 -13.91
CA THR A 108 4.28 1.64 -14.07
C THR A 108 4.72 2.38 -12.82
N MET A 109 4.33 1.93 -11.63
CA MET A 109 4.70 2.58 -10.37
C MET A 109 6.21 2.57 -10.12
N ILE A 110 6.94 1.56 -10.61
CA ILE A 110 8.41 1.55 -10.55
C ILE A 110 8.99 2.62 -11.49
N ILE A 111 8.49 2.68 -12.73
CA ILE A 111 9.03 3.56 -13.78
C ILE A 111 8.81 5.05 -13.45
N PHE A 112 7.63 5.41 -12.94
CA PHE A 112 7.27 6.81 -12.66
C PHE A 112 7.71 7.31 -11.28
N GLY A 113 8.51 6.53 -10.54
CA GLY A 113 9.08 6.94 -9.25
C GLY A 113 8.18 6.70 -8.04
N HIS A 114 7.02 6.06 -8.22
CA HIS A 114 6.10 5.67 -7.16
C HIS A 114 6.39 4.28 -6.59
N GLY A 115 7.67 3.90 -6.49
CA GLY A 115 8.05 2.56 -6.06
C GLY A 115 7.52 2.17 -4.67
N SER A 116 7.25 3.14 -3.79
CA SER A 116 6.60 2.89 -2.50
C SER A 116 5.16 2.38 -2.63
N GLN A 117 4.41 2.78 -3.66
CA GLN A 117 3.08 2.24 -3.97
C GLN A 117 3.16 0.76 -4.36
N MET A 118 4.05 0.42 -5.29
CA MET A 118 4.33 -0.96 -5.69
C MET A 118 4.77 -1.81 -4.49
N MET A 119 5.70 -1.30 -3.67
CA MET A 119 6.17 -2.02 -2.47
C MET A 119 5.04 -2.27 -1.47
N THR A 120 4.04 -1.37 -1.38
CA THR A 120 2.84 -1.57 -0.54
C THR A 120 1.94 -2.66 -1.12
N ALA A 121 1.77 -2.67 -2.44
CA ALA A 121 0.98 -3.68 -3.16
C ALA A 121 1.64 -5.07 -3.12
N ALA A 122 2.97 -5.14 -2.99
CA ALA A 122 3.70 -6.41 -2.86
C ALA A 122 3.24 -7.27 -1.66
N TYR A 123 2.64 -6.65 -0.63
CA TYR A 123 2.09 -7.33 0.54
C TYR A 123 0.71 -7.97 0.30
N ILE A 124 -0.02 -7.56 -0.74
CA ILE A 124 -1.39 -8.04 -1.03
C ILE A 124 -1.49 -9.57 -1.00
N PRO A 125 -0.72 -10.33 -1.80
CA PRO A 125 -0.92 -11.77 -1.87
C PRO A 125 -0.55 -12.48 -0.56
N TRP A 126 0.41 -11.94 0.20
CA TRP A 126 0.79 -12.47 1.50
C TRP A 126 -0.29 -12.24 2.55
N ILE A 127 -0.85 -11.03 2.62
CA ILE A 127 -1.95 -10.69 3.54
C ILE A 127 -3.16 -11.56 3.22
N MET A 128 -3.50 -11.77 1.95
CA MET A 128 -4.58 -12.68 1.55
C MET A 128 -4.30 -14.12 1.96
N CYS A 129 -3.08 -14.62 1.72
CA CYS A 129 -2.70 -15.99 2.11
C CYS A 129 -2.79 -16.18 3.63
N LEU A 130 -2.30 -15.22 4.41
CA LEU A 130 -2.33 -15.27 5.88
C LEU A 130 -3.74 -15.09 6.42
N THR A 131 -4.57 -14.27 5.79
CA THR A 131 -6.01 -14.14 6.12
C THR A 131 -6.72 -15.48 5.97
N ILE A 132 -6.51 -16.18 4.84
CA ILE A 132 -7.06 -17.53 4.63
C ILE A 132 -6.57 -18.49 5.72
N ARG A 133 -5.28 -18.47 6.06
CA ARG A 133 -4.71 -19.34 7.11
C ARG A 133 -5.27 -19.03 8.50
N VAL A 134 -5.50 -17.76 8.85
CA VAL A 134 -6.11 -17.36 10.13
C VAL A 134 -7.55 -17.85 10.20
N LEU A 135 -8.31 -17.75 9.11
CA LEU A 135 -9.69 -18.24 9.04
C LEU A 135 -9.78 -19.76 9.15
N GLN A 136 -8.83 -20.49 8.58
CA GLN A 136 -8.78 -21.96 8.67
C GLN A 136 -8.23 -22.45 10.01
N ARG A 137 -7.21 -21.77 10.54
CA ARG A 137 -6.50 -22.18 11.76
C ARG A 137 -6.08 -20.94 12.57
N PRO A 138 -6.97 -20.44 13.46
CA PRO A 138 -6.78 -19.21 14.23
C PRO A 138 -5.83 -19.40 15.41
N ILE A 139 -4.57 -19.75 15.12
CA ILE A 139 -3.50 -19.85 16.12
C ILE A 139 -2.74 -18.52 16.21
N LEU A 140 -2.18 -18.23 17.39
CA LEU A 140 -1.47 -16.99 17.67
C LEU A 140 -0.33 -16.70 16.67
N PHE A 141 0.36 -17.74 16.18
CA PHE A 141 1.40 -17.60 15.18
C PHE A 141 0.88 -17.00 13.85
N ASN A 142 -0.26 -17.50 13.35
CA ASN A 142 -0.85 -16.99 12.09
C ASN A 142 -1.37 -15.55 12.27
N VAL A 143 -1.98 -15.27 13.42
CA VAL A 143 -2.48 -13.94 13.78
C VAL A 143 -1.33 -12.94 13.88
N GLY A 144 -0.24 -13.31 14.57
CA GLY A 144 0.95 -12.46 14.70
C GLY A 144 1.64 -12.21 13.36
N LEU A 145 1.75 -13.25 12.51
CA LEU A 145 2.33 -13.08 11.18
C LEU A 145 1.49 -12.18 10.28
N LEU A 146 0.15 -12.31 10.33
CA LEU A 146 -0.76 -11.41 9.63
C LEU A 146 -0.61 -9.96 10.13
N ALA A 147 -0.52 -9.76 11.45
CA ALA A 147 -0.33 -8.45 12.06
C ALA A 147 0.96 -7.78 11.58
N ILE A 148 2.07 -8.52 11.55
CA ILE A 148 3.36 -8.03 11.04
C ILE A 148 3.22 -7.58 9.59
N PHE A 149 2.62 -8.40 8.72
CA PHE A 149 2.49 -8.06 7.30
C PHE A 149 1.56 -6.86 7.08
N MET A 150 0.46 -6.77 7.83
CA MET A 150 -0.44 -5.61 7.81
C MET A 150 0.26 -4.33 8.29
N GLY A 151 1.04 -4.42 9.36
CA GLY A 151 1.81 -3.28 9.88
C GLY A 151 2.93 -2.84 8.93
N LEU A 152 3.68 -3.79 8.36
CA LEU A 152 4.71 -3.51 7.36
C LEU A 152 4.13 -2.89 6.09
N GLN A 153 2.95 -3.34 5.67
CA GLN A 153 2.23 -2.72 4.55
C GLN A 153 1.90 -1.26 4.86
N LEU A 154 1.35 -0.97 6.05
CA LEU A 154 1.03 0.40 6.45
C LEU A 154 2.28 1.28 6.59
N GLN A 155 3.42 0.74 7.03
CA GLN A 155 4.68 1.49 7.15
C GLN A 155 5.24 2.02 5.82
N ARG A 156 4.77 1.51 4.67
CA ARG A 156 5.09 2.10 3.36
C ARG A 156 4.36 3.41 3.09
N ALA A 157 3.48 3.84 4.00
CA ALA A 157 2.73 5.10 4.00
C ALA A 157 1.84 5.34 2.78
N HIS A 158 1.40 4.27 2.11
CA HIS A 158 0.37 4.34 1.07
C HIS A 158 -0.92 3.76 1.59
N VAL A 159 -1.58 4.51 2.47
CA VAL A 159 -2.81 4.09 3.17
C VAL A 159 -3.91 3.67 2.19
N GLN A 160 -3.97 4.26 1.00
CA GLN A 160 -4.96 3.91 -0.03
C GLN A 160 -4.82 2.46 -0.52
N ILE A 161 -3.59 2.00 -0.78
CA ILE A 161 -3.34 0.62 -1.25
C ILE A 161 -3.57 -0.38 -0.10
N ALA A 162 -3.12 -0.03 1.11
CA ALA A 162 -3.39 -0.83 2.29
C ALA A 162 -4.90 -0.95 2.54
N TYR A 163 -5.64 0.16 2.42
CA TYR A 163 -7.10 0.21 2.54
C TYR A 163 -7.78 -0.77 1.56
N TYR A 164 -7.43 -0.73 0.27
CA TYR A 164 -7.98 -1.69 -0.70
C TYR A 164 -7.62 -3.15 -0.39
N THR A 165 -6.40 -3.39 0.11
CA THR A 165 -5.98 -4.72 0.54
C THR A 165 -6.83 -5.23 1.70
N TRP A 166 -7.08 -4.38 2.69
CA TRP A 166 -7.81 -4.73 3.90
C TRP A 166 -9.31 -4.81 3.65
N MET A 167 -9.84 -4.02 2.71
CA MET A 167 -11.20 -4.20 2.19
C MET A 167 -11.38 -5.57 1.53
N LEU A 168 -10.44 -5.97 0.66
CA LEU A 168 -10.47 -7.29 0.03
C LEU A 168 -10.41 -8.40 1.09
N ALA A 169 -9.43 -8.34 1.99
CA ALA A 169 -9.28 -9.33 3.06
C ALA A 169 -10.51 -9.37 4.00
N GLY A 170 -11.02 -8.20 4.39
CA GLY A 170 -12.21 -8.04 5.22
C GLY A 170 -13.47 -8.57 4.53
N SER A 171 -13.68 -8.29 3.24
CA SER A 171 -14.79 -8.85 2.47
C SER A 171 -14.72 -10.38 2.39
N TYR A 172 -13.52 -10.94 2.26
CA TYR A 172 -13.32 -12.38 2.25
C TYR A 172 -13.61 -13.01 3.62
N VAL A 173 -13.20 -12.34 4.70
CA VAL A 173 -13.53 -12.74 6.09
C VAL A 173 -15.05 -12.72 6.31
N LEU A 174 -15.73 -11.65 5.90
CA LEU A 174 -17.19 -11.53 6.03
C LEU A 174 -17.92 -12.59 5.19
N PHE A 175 -17.48 -12.79 3.94
CA PHE A 175 -18.00 -13.85 3.08
C PHE A 175 -17.87 -15.23 3.74
N THR A 176 -16.70 -15.54 4.30
CA THR A 176 -16.44 -16.80 5.00
C THR A 176 -17.32 -16.95 6.24
N LEU A 177 -17.50 -15.88 7.02
CA LEU A 177 -18.33 -15.89 8.21
C LEU A 177 -19.81 -16.16 7.88
N VAL A 178 -20.31 -15.59 6.77
CA VAL A 178 -21.69 -15.80 6.30
C VAL A 178 -21.87 -17.21 5.73
N SER A 179 -20.90 -17.70 4.95
CA SER A 179 -21.01 -19.01 4.29
C SER A 179 -20.95 -20.17 5.29
N THR A 180 -20.14 -20.07 6.35
CA THR A 180 -20.03 -21.10 7.38
C THR A 180 -21.03 -20.96 8.52
N TYR A 181 -21.83 -19.88 8.55
CA TYR A 181 -22.79 -19.62 9.63
C TYR A 181 -23.78 -20.78 9.86
N LYS A 182 -24.22 -21.41 8.76
CA LYS A 182 -25.16 -22.54 8.78
C LYS A 182 -24.48 -23.91 8.98
N VAL A 183 -23.15 -23.95 9.04
CA VAL A 183 -22.35 -25.17 9.21
C VAL A 183 -21.80 -25.20 10.64
N PRO A 184 -22.44 -25.90 11.59
CA PRO A 184 -22.13 -25.79 13.02
C PRO A 184 -20.67 -26.14 13.38
N GLU A 185 -20.09 -27.09 12.64
CA GLU A 185 -18.71 -27.56 12.82
C GLU A 185 -17.68 -26.48 12.49
N GLU A 186 -17.91 -25.71 11.43
CA GLU A 186 -16.98 -24.67 10.96
C GLU A 186 -17.22 -23.32 11.64
N ARG A 187 -18.44 -23.08 12.13
CA ARG A 187 -18.86 -21.81 12.73
C ARG A 187 -17.91 -21.32 13.83
N LYS A 188 -17.48 -22.20 14.74
CA LYS A 188 -16.56 -21.82 15.83
C LYS A 188 -15.23 -21.32 15.26
N THR A 189 -14.65 -22.07 14.33
CA THR A 189 -13.37 -21.73 13.69
C THR A 189 -13.48 -20.40 12.94
N SER A 190 -14.57 -20.15 12.23
CA SER A 190 -14.77 -18.89 11.52
C SER A 190 -14.92 -17.69 12.46
N ILE A 191 -15.58 -17.84 13.62
CA ILE A 191 -15.68 -16.77 14.63
C ILE A 191 -14.31 -16.47 15.24
N TYR A 192 -13.53 -17.50 15.61
CA TYR A 192 -12.16 -17.30 16.09
C TYR A 192 -11.25 -16.73 15.00
N GLY A 193 -11.46 -17.12 13.74
CA GLY A 193 -10.76 -16.56 12.58
C GLY A 193 -11.06 -15.08 12.38
N PHE A 194 -12.33 -14.67 12.49
CA PHE A 194 -12.73 -13.26 12.48
C PHE A 194 -12.06 -12.48 13.61
N GLY A 195 -12.12 -13.00 14.84
CA GLY A 195 -11.45 -12.39 15.99
C GLY A 195 -9.94 -12.28 15.79
N GLY A 196 -9.30 -13.32 15.26
CA GLY A 196 -7.88 -13.34 14.93
C GLY A 196 -7.51 -12.32 13.85
N PHE A 197 -8.33 -12.17 12.81
CA PHE A 197 -8.16 -11.14 11.78
C PHE A 197 -8.28 -9.73 12.38
N ALA A 198 -9.30 -9.47 13.20
CA ALA A 198 -9.51 -8.17 13.84
C ALA A 198 -8.34 -7.81 14.77
N ILE A 199 -7.86 -8.76 15.59
CA ILE A 199 -6.68 -8.58 16.43
C ILE A 199 -5.45 -8.31 15.58
N ALA A 200 -5.25 -9.04 14.48
CA ALA A 200 -4.13 -8.82 13.59
C ALA A 200 -4.14 -7.41 12.96
N ALA A 201 -5.31 -6.93 12.52
CA ALA A 201 -5.47 -5.59 11.97
C ALA A 201 -5.15 -4.51 13.03
N LEU A 202 -5.66 -4.66 14.26
CA LEU A 202 -5.36 -3.73 15.36
C LEU A 202 -3.87 -3.70 15.70
N LEU A 203 -3.23 -4.86 15.80
CA LEU A 203 -1.79 -4.95 16.04
C LEU A 203 -0.98 -4.38 14.86
N GLY A 204 -1.44 -4.60 13.63
CA GLY A 204 -0.84 -4.03 12.43
C GLY A 204 -0.88 -2.50 12.43
N ILE A 205 -2.01 -1.89 12.81
CA ILE A 205 -2.11 -0.45 13.04
C ILE A 205 -1.10 -0.02 14.11
N GLY A 206 -1.02 -0.76 15.23
CA GLY A 206 -0.06 -0.53 16.31
C GLY A 206 1.40 -0.46 15.84
N ILE A 207 1.82 -1.40 14.99
CA ILE A 207 3.17 -1.43 14.38
C ILE A 207 3.44 -0.19 13.53
N ALA A 208 2.41 0.34 12.87
CA ALA A 208 2.53 1.48 11.98
C ALA A 208 2.36 2.84 12.69
N LEU A 209 1.96 2.88 13.97
CA LEU A 209 1.71 4.12 14.71
C LEU A 209 2.90 5.07 14.74
N VAL A 210 4.14 4.57 14.63
CA VAL A 210 5.35 5.41 14.54
C VAL A 210 5.31 6.40 13.36
N ILE A 211 4.57 6.10 12.29
CA ILE A 211 4.39 6.98 11.13
C ILE A 211 3.06 7.73 11.23
N TYR A 212 1.98 7.04 11.59
CA TYR A 212 0.64 7.60 11.52
C TYR A 212 0.29 8.52 12.71
N LEU A 213 0.87 8.31 13.89
CA LEU A 213 0.56 9.16 15.05
C LEU A 213 1.01 10.62 14.80
N PRO A 214 2.26 10.91 14.36
CA PRO A 214 2.65 12.27 14.00
C PRO A 214 1.82 12.85 12.84
N SER A 215 1.50 12.01 11.85
CA SER A 215 0.68 12.43 10.70
C SER A 215 -0.76 12.81 11.09
N LEU A 216 -1.34 12.10 12.07
CA LEU A 216 -2.67 12.41 12.61
C LEU A 216 -2.65 13.74 13.37
N GLU A 217 -1.62 14.00 14.16
CA GLU A 217 -1.43 15.28 14.87
C GLU A 217 -1.26 16.45 13.89
N TYR A 218 -0.60 16.22 12.75
CA TYR A 218 -0.41 17.23 11.71
C TYR A 218 -1.60 17.42 10.77
N THR A 219 -2.57 16.49 10.79
CA THR A 219 -3.72 16.52 9.88
C THR A 219 -4.42 17.89 9.84
N PRO A 220 -4.75 18.56 10.97
CA PRO A 220 -5.42 19.87 10.98
C PRO A 220 -4.63 21.00 10.30
N PHE A 221 -3.32 20.86 10.17
CA PHE A 221 -2.42 21.84 9.55
C PHE A 221 -2.13 21.54 8.08
N SER A 222 -2.66 20.43 7.57
CA SER A 222 -2.51 20.01 6.18
C SER A 222 -3.73 20.37 5.34
N ILE A 223 -3.58 20.40 4.02
CA ILE A 223 -4.70 20.53 3.08
C ILE A 223 -5.74 19.40 3.18
N ARG A 224 -5.40 18.31 3.88
CA ARG A 224 -6.23 17.11 4.02
C ARG A 224 -7.11 17.16 5.27
N GLY A 225 -6.60 17.74 6.37
CA GLY A 225 -7.43 17.97 7.55
C GLY A 225 -8.26 19.22 7.35
N GLY A 226 -9.51 19.17 7.79
CA GLY A 226 -10.40 20.31 7.71
C GLY A 226 -9.85 21.52 8.47
N GLY A 227 -9.16 22.41 7.76
CA GLY A 227 -8.87 23.76 8.24
C GLY A 227 -10.15 24.60 8.30
N VAL A 228 -10.01 25.85 8.74
CA VAL A 228 -11.11 26.82 8.90
C VAL A 228 -11.91 27.06 7.60
N SER A 229 -11.34 26.69 6.44
CA SER A 229 -11.93 26.78 5.11
C SER A 229 -12.46 25.45 4.54
N GLY A 230 -12.53 24.38 5.35
CA GLY A 230 -12.90 23.03 4.91
C GLY A 230 -11.69 22.24 4.39
N GLY A 231 -11.67 20.94 4.66
CA GLY A 231 -10.59 20.03 4.25
C GLY A 231 -10.70 19.69 2.77
N ALA A 232 -10.04 18.61 2.35
CA ALA A 232 -10.33 18.00 1.05
C ALA A 232 -11.83 17.67 0.98
N ASP A 233 -12.60 18.55 0.32
CA ASP A 233 -14.05 18.40 0.19
C ASP A 233 -14.37 17.04 -0.44
N TYR A 234 -15.52 16.46 -0.09
CA TYR A 234 -15.92 15.17 -0.63
C TYR A 234 -15.84 15.16 -2.16
N ASN A 235 -16.28 16.23 -2.82
CA ASN A 235 -16.24 16.33 -4.28
C ASN A 235 -14.81 16.29 -4.82
N TYR A 236 -13.87 16.98 -4.16
CA TYR A 236 -12.45 16.93 -4.50
C TYR A 236 -11.85 15.54 -4.26
N ALA A 237 -12.16 14.89 -3.13
CA ALA A 237 -11.68 13.54 -2.83
C ALA A 237 -12.18 12.51 -3.85
N THR A 238 -13.41 12.70 -4.36
CA THR A 238 -14.02 11.78 -5.33
C THR A 238 -13.77 12.13 -6.80
N SER A 239 -13.12 13.25 -7.13
CA SER A 239 -13.03 13.70 -8.53
C SER A 239 -12.25 12.76 -9.43
N TRP A 240 -11.34 11.95 -8.90
CA TRP A 240 -10.60 10.89 -9.63
C TRP A 240 -11.31 9.52 -9.62
N SER A 241 -12.57 9.46 -9.20
CA SER A 241 -13.33 8.21 -9.23
C SER A 241 -13.86 7.92 -10.62
N PHE A 242 -13.87 6.65 -11.01
CA PHE A 242 -14.52 6.22 -12.26
C PHE A 242 -16.01 6.57 -12.23
N SER A 243 -16.42 7.40 -13.19
CA SER A 243 -17.83 7.55 -13.54
C SER A 243 -18.34 6.30 -14.26
N PRO A 244 -19.67 6.04 -14.24
CA PRO A 244 -20.23 4.88 -14.93
C PRO A 244 -19.88 4.79 -16.42
N LYS A 245 -19.68 5.93 -17.09
CA LYS A 245 -19.26 5.98 -18.50
C LYS A 245 -17.81 5.53 -18.68
N GLU A 246 -16.92 5.98 -17.80
CA GLU A 246 -15.49 5.64 -17.89
C GLU A 246 -15.23 4.14 -17.65
N LEU A 247 -16.17 3.38 -17.04
CA LEU A 247 -16.06 1.92 -16.95
C LEU A 247 -15.95 1.23 -18.33
N LEU A 248 -16.38 1.89 -19.41
CA LEU A 248 -16.18 1.40 -20.78
C LEU A 248 -14.69 1.25 -21.15
N THR A 249 -13.78 1.97 -20.48
CA THR A 249 -12.34 1.86 -20.74
C THR A 249 -11.76 0.51 -20.36
N PHE A 250 -12.43 -0.26 -19.50
CA PHE A 250 -12.04 -1.64 -19.18
C PHE A 250 -12.20 -2.60 -20.37
N ILE A 251 -13.04 -2.25 -21.34
CA ILE A 251 -13.29 -3.06 -22.54
C ILE A 251 -12.64 -2.40 -23.76
N ILE A 252 -12.80 -1.10 -23.91
CA ILE A 252 -12.28 -0.30 -25.02
C ILE A 252 -11.41 0.80 -24.41
N PRO A 253 -10.08 0.63 -24.31
CA PRO A 253 -9.20 1.59 -23.62
C PRO A 253 -9.37 3.04 -24.10
N SER A 254 -9.65 3.24 -25.39
CA SER A 254 -9.85 4.57 -25.98
C SER A 254 -11.28 5.14 -25.83
N ALA A 255 -12.18 4.48 -25.09
CA ALA A 255 -13.58 4.88 -24.97
C ALA A 255 -13.76 6.31 -24.45
N MET A 256 -12.81 6.85 -23.68
CA MET A 256 -12.83 8.22 -23.14
C MET A 256 -11.75 9.12 -23.75
N GLY A 257 -11.12 8.70 -24.85
CA GLY A 257 -9.93 9.34 -25.44
C GLY A 257 -8.62 8.72 -24.95
N PHE A 258 -7.50 9.41 -25.22
CA PHE A 258 -6.14 8.93 -24.91
C PHE A 258 -5.43 9.75 -23.82
N GLY A 259 -6.18 10.56 -23.08
CA GLY A 259 -5.63 11.48 -22.09
C GLY A 259 -5.38 12.91 -22.63
N GLY A 260 -5.00 13.81 -21.72
CA GLY A 260 -4.72 15.21 -21.98
C GLY A 260 -5.89 15.92 -22.66
N GLN A 261 -5.61 16.59 -23.78
CA GLN A 261 -6.62 17.33 -24.55
C GLN A 261 -7.67 16.45 -25.22
N THR A 262 -7.38 15.16 -25.42
CA THR A 262 -8.32 14.23 -26.07
C THR A 262 -9.22 13.50 -25.08
N TYR A 263 -8.95 13.66 -23.79
CA TYR A 263 -9.77 13.08 -22.74
C TYR A 263 -11.09 13.83 -22.60
N TRP A 264 -12.19 13.09 -22.63
CA TRP A 264 -13.54 13.66 -22.47
C TRP A 264 -14.32 13.02 -21.31
N GLY A 265 -13.62 12.26 -20.46
CA GLY A 265 -14.18 11.74 -19.21
C GLY A 265 -14.30 12.82 -18.12
N ASN A 266 -14.78 12.41 -16.94
CA ASN A 266 -15.04 13.26 -15.79
C ASN A 266 -13.82 13.40 -14.86
N MET A 267 -12.83 12.52 -14.94
CA MET A 267 -11.61 12.62 -14.14
C MET A 267 -10.81 13.90 -14.48
N PRO A 268 -10.39 14.69 -13.48
CA PRO A 268 -9.58 15.88 -13.71
C PRO A 268 -8.13 15.48 -14.03
N PHE A 269 -7.65 15.90 -15.20
CA PHE A 269 -6.27 15.69 -15.69
C PHE A 269 -5.86 14.21 -15.72
N THR A 270 -6.34 13.49 -16.75
CA THR A 270 -5.92 12.12 -17.06
C THR A 270 -4.99 12.17 -18.27
N ASP A 271 -3.73 11.76 -18.14
CA ASP A 271 -2.73 11.85 -19.22
C ASP A 271 -2.60 10.58 -20.07
N TYR A 272 -3.27 9.48 -19.68
CA TYR A 272 -3.18 8.18 -20.34
C TYR A 272 -4.50 7.41 -20.20
N PRO A 273 -4.84 6.49 -21.14
CA PRO A 273 -5.98 5.59 -21.00
C PRO A 273 -5.81 4.56 -19.86
#